data_AF-A0A0K8Q5B7-F1
#
_entry.id   AF-A0A0K8Q5B7-F1
#
_cell.length_a   1.000
_cell.length_b   1.000
_cell.length_c   1.000
_cell.angle_alpha   90.00
_cell.angle_beta   90.00
_cell.angle_gamma   90.00
#
_symmetry.space_group_name_H-M   'P 1'
#
loop_
_entity.id
_entity.type
_entity.pdbx_description
1 polymer ?
#
loop_
_entity_poly.entity_id
_entity_poly.type
_entity_poly.pdbx_seq_one_letter_code
_entity_poly.pdbx_strand_id
1 'polypeptide(L)'
;MVTRLAGEDPSASALVVHGHLDVVPALRDQWSVDPFGAELRDGLIWGRGAVDMKDMDAMILSVMRNFARSGRKPKRDLIFAFFADEEAGGKYGASYAVDNRPELFEGATEAISEVGGFSATIGGRRTYLLQTAEKGLSWLRLVAHGRAGHGSQINTDNAVTRLAGAVSRIGEYNWPIELTPTTRQFLDGVTELTGVEFDPDDPDKLLKELGTVARFVGATLQNTTNPTLLKGGYKHNVIPESAEALIDCRTLPGQGTAGTGGRA
;
A
#
# COMPACT_ATOMS: atom_id res chain seq x y z
N MET A 1 18.96 9.13 2.26
CA MET A 1 19.86 10.04 1.52
C MET A 1 19.01 11.11 0.85
N VAL A 2 19.38 12.40 0.90
CA VAL A 2 18.65 13.48 0.22
C VAL A 2 19.63 14.37 -0.53
N THR A 3 19.31 14.74 -1.77
CA THR A 3 20.10 15.68 -2.57
C THR A 3 19.19 16.57 -3.42
N ARG A 4 19.63 17.80 -3.68
CA ARG A 4 18.87 18.78 -4.49
C ARG A 4 19.64 19.12 -5.75
N LEU A 5 18.96 19.06 -6.88
CA LEU A 5 19.40 19.57 -8.16
C LEU A 5 18.68 20.89 -8.44
N ALA A 6 19.45 21.98 -8.50
CA ALA A 6 18.91 23.30 -8.78
C ALA A 6 18.34 23.38 -10.20
N GLY A 7 17.14 23.94 -10.31
CA GLY A 7 16.46 24.22 -11.56
C GLY A 7 16.96 25.48 -12.28
N GLU A 8 16.32 25.78 -13.40
CA GLU A 8 16.54 27.02 -14.17
C GLU A 8 15.78 28.21 -13.60
N ASP A 9 14.60 27.97 -13.03
CA ASP A 9 13.71 28.99 -12.46
C ASP A 9 13.67 28.91 -10.92
N PRO A 10 14.36 29.81 -10.20
CA PRO A 10 14.36 29.84 -8.73
C PRO A 10 13.01 30.19 -8.11
N SER A 11 12.05 30.68 -8.91
CA SER A 11 10.70 31.01 -8.43
C SER A 11 9.72 29.83 -8.52
N ALA A 12 10.07 28.78 -9.26
CA ALA A 12 9.25 27.59 -9.39
C ALA A 12 9.34 26.72 -8.12
N SER A 13 8.20 26.14 -7.70
CA SER A 13 8.19 25.19 -6.58
C SER A 13 9.01 23.94 -6.91
N ALA A 14 9.66 23.37 -5.90
CA ALA A 14 10.45 22.16 -6.06
C ALA A 14 9.57 20.91 -6.17
N LEU A 15 10.12 19.86 -6.77
CA LEU A 15 9.53 18.52 -6.83
C LEU A 15 10.36 17.53 -6.04
N VAL A 16 9.73 16.81 -5.12
CA VAL A 16 10.37 15.64 -4.52
C VAL A 16 10.22 14.46 -5.49
N VAL A 17 11.31 13.76 -5.77
CA VAL A 17 11.30 12.47 -6.47
C VAL A 17 11.94 11.47 -5.52
N HIS A 18 11.19 10.50 -5.03
CA HIS A 18 11.68 9.63 -3.97
C HIS A 18 11.39 8.15 -4.17
N GLY A 19 12.15 7.36 -3.40
CA GLY A 19 12.00 5.92 -3.26
C GLY A 19 12.57 5.42 -1.93
N HIS A 20 12.60 4.11 -1.73
CA HIS A 20 13.13 3.42 -0.57
C HIS A 20 14.09 2.30 -0.99
N LEU A 21 15.10 2.07 -0.16
CA LEU A 21 16.20 1.16 -0.43
C LEU A 21 16.05 -0.18 0.30
N ASP A 22 15.20 -0.21 1.32
CA ASP A 22 14.86 -1.42 2.06
C ASP A 22 13.98 -2.34 1.22
N VAL A 23 13.80 -3.56 1.71
CA VAL A 23 13.02 -4.60 1.04
C VAL A 23 12.47 -5.54 2.11
N VAL A 24 11.30 -6.13 1.89
CA VAL A 24 10.83 -7.22 2.77
C VAL A 24 11.80 -8.42 2.81
N PRO A 25 11.75 -9.23 3.90
CA PRO A 25 12.50 -10.48 3.97
C PRO A 25 12.25 -11.44 2.79
N ALA A 26 13.26 -12.25 2.48
CA ALA A 26 13.17 -13.33 1.49
C ALA A 26 13.68 -14.65 2.10
N LEU A 27 12.83 -15.67 2.11
CA LEU A 27 13.18 -17.01 2.57
C LEU A 27 13.75 -17.80 1.38
N ARG A 28 15.05 -18.10 1.42
CA ARG A 28 15.79 -18.67 0.27
C ARG A 28 15.18 -19.96 -0.28
N ASP A 29 14.58 -20.78 0.57
CA ASP A 29 13.91 -22.05 0.21
C ASP A 29 12.61 -21.87 -0.58
N GLN A 30 12.02 -20.68 -0.57
CA GLN A 30 10.82 -20.33 -1.33
C GLN A 30 11.14 -19.73 -2.71
N TRP A 31 12.41 -19.56 -3.05
CA TRP A 31 12.84 -18.92 -4.30
C TRP A 31 13.44 -19.93 -5.26
N SER A 32 13.13 -19.79 -6.55
CA SER A 32 13.71 -20.57 -7.65
C SER A 32 15.12 -20.11 -8.04
N VAL A 33 15.52 -18.92 -7.59
CA VAL A 33 16.83 -18.28 -7.81
C VAL A 33 17.34 -17.70 -6.50
N ASP A 34 18.58 -17.22 -6.45
CA ASP A 34 19.04 -16.44 -5.30
C ASP A 34 18.24 -15.12 -5.21
N PRO A 35 17.47 -14.86 -4.13
CA PRO A 35 16.67 -13.64 -4.00
C PRO A 35 17.50 -12.36 -4.10
N PHE A 36 18.80 -12.39 -3.78
CA PHE A 36 19.66 -11.21 -3.84
C PHE A 36 20.73 -11.30 -4.94
N GLY A 37 20.63 -12.32 -5.82
CA GLY A 37 21.58 -12.55 -6.90
C GLY A 37 21.36 -11.69 -8.16
N ALA A 38 20.18 -11.06 -8.30
CA ALA A 38 19.79 -10.28 -9.47
C ALA A 38 19.96 -11.05 -10.80
N GLU A 39 19.45 -12.29 -10.84
CA GLU A 39 19.61 -13.18 -11.99
C GLU A 39 18.85 -12.64 -13.22
N LEU A 40 19.52 -12.57 -14.37
CA LEU A 40 18.88 -12.21 -15.63
C LEU A 40 18.36 -13.48 -16.32
N ARG A 41 17.04 -13.58 -16.47
CA ARG A 41 16.38 -14.73 -17.09
C ARG A 41 15.18 -14.28 -17.92
N ASP A 42 15.11 -14.75 -19.16
CA ASP A 42 14.04 -14.44 -20.13
C ASP A 42 13.83 -12.92 -20.34
N GLY A 43 14.92 -12.15 -20.27
CA GLY A 43 14.89 -10.69 -20.41
C GLY A 43 14.43 -9.93 -19.16
N LEU A 44 14.22 -10.64 -18.04
CA LEU A 44 13.78 -10.08 -16.76
C LEU A 44 14.88 -10.22 -15.71
N ILE A 45 14.95 -9.26 -14.79
CA ILE A 45 15.79 -9.36 -13.60
C ILE A 45 14.97 -9.98 -12.48
N TRP A 46 15.43 -11.11 -11.96
CA TRP A 46 14.83 -11.81 -10.84
C TRP A 46 15.59 -11.47 -9.56
N GLY A 47 14.91 -10.83 -8.63
CA GLY A 47 15.47 -10.52 -7.31
C GLY A 47 14.48 -9.78 -6.40
N ARG A 48 14.64 -9.97 -5.10
CA ARG A 48 13.98 -9.16 -4.07
C ARG A 48 14.45 -7.71 -4.21
N GLY A 49 13.50 -6.79 -4.32
CA GLY A 49 13.79 -5.39 -4.62
C GLY A 49 13.69 -5.03 -6.09
N ALA A 50 13.63 -6.00 -7.02
CA ALA A 50 13.74 -5.71 -8.45
C ALA A 50 12.53 -4.95 -9.02
N VAL A 51 11.38 -4.99 -8.35
CA VAL A 51 10.16 -4.25 -8.73
C VAL A 51 9.69 -3.33 -7.60
N ASP A 52 9.83 -3.79 -6.36
CA ASP A 52 9.47 -3.03 -5.16
C ASP A 52 10.74 -2.86 -4.30
N MET A 53 11.48 -1.75 -4.44
CA MET A 53 11.25 -0.70 -5.46
C MET A 53 12.51 -0.21 -6.20
N LYS A 54 13.55 -1.04 -6.23
CA LYS A 54 14.88 -0.64 -6.70
C LYS A 54 14.99 -0.42 -8.21
N ASP A 55 14.03 -0.89 -9.01
CA ASP A 55 13.96 -0.49 -10.42
C ASP A 55 13.68 1.00 -10.56
N MET A 56 12.75 1.54 -9.77
CA MET A 56 12.47 2.97 -9.73
C MET A 56 13.66 3.77 -9.22
N ASP A 57 14.36 3.29 -8.18
CA ASP A 57 15.61 3.93 -7.77
C ASP A 57 16.65 3.94 -8.89
N ALA A 58 16.79 2.84 -9.63
CA ALA A 58 17.70 2.76 -10.77
C ALA A 58 17.28 3.75 -11.87
N MET A 59 15.98 3.92 -12.13
CA MET A 59 15.45 4.92 -13.06
C MET A 59 15.76 6.35 -12.58
N ILE A 60 15.53 6.67 -11.31
CA ILE A 60 15.83 7.97 -10.72
C ILE A 60 17.32 8.28 -10.85
N LEU A 61 18.20 7.34 -10.46
CA LEU A 61 19.65 7.49 -10.57
C LEU A 61 20.11 7.65 -12.02
N SER A 62 19.47 6.95 -12.97
CA SER A 62 19.74 7.11 -14.40
C SER A 62 19.42 8.52 -14.89
N VAL A 63 18.27 9.09 -14.48
CA VAL A 63 17.86 10.46 -14.80
C VAL A 63 18.80 11.48 -14.15
N MET A 64 19.15 11.31 -12.87
CA MET A 64 20.14 12.15 -12.18
C MET A 64 21.47 12.17 -12.91
N ARG A 65 21.97 10.99 -13.31
CA ARG A 65 23.23 10.84 -14.05
C ARG A 65 23.15 11.51 -15.43
N ASN A 66 22.00 11.45 -16.09
CA ASN A 66 21.79 12.13 -17.38
C ASN A 66 21.84 13.66 -17.23
N PHE A 67 21.20 14.23 -16.20
CA PHE A 67 21.32 15.66 -15.90
C PHE A 67 22.77 16.07 -15.64
N ALA A 68 23.48 15.32 -14.78
CA ALA A 68 24.87 15.60 -14.45
C ALA A 68 25.80 15.57 -15.67
N ARG A 69 25.58 14.65 -16.61
CA ARG A 69 26.41 14.49 -17.82
C ARG A 69 26.10 15.50 -18.91
N SER A 70 24.83 15.81 -19.10
CA SER A 70 24.39 16.74 -20.14
C SER A 70 24.54 18.20 -19.73
N GLY A 71 24.66 18.48 -18.42
CA GLY A 71 24.58 19.83 -17.88
C GLY A 71 23.18 20.44 -17.98
N ARG A 72 22.18 19.68 -18.47
CA ARG A 72 20.79 20.13 -18.57
C ARG A 72 20.26 20.38 -17.17
N LYS A 73 19.60 21.52 -16.98
CA LYS A 73 18.85 21.81 -15.76
C LYS A 73 17.35 21.57 -15.99
N PRO A 74 16.63 21.04 -14.99
CA PRO A 74 15.18 21.00 -15.02
C PRO A 74 14.61 22.42 -14.85
N LYS A 75 13.36 22.65 -15.28
CA LYS A 75 12.70 23.95 -15.10
C LYS A 75 12.64 24.37 -13.62
N ARG A 76 12.34 23.42 -12.74
CA ARG A 76 12.21 23.57 -11.29
C ARG A 76 13.23 22.74 -10.54
N ASP A 77 13.49 23.08 -9.28
CA ASP A 77 14.32 22.25 -8.39
C ASP A 77 13.78 20.82 -8.30
N LEU A 78 14.69 19.85 -8.35
CA LEU A 78 14.39 18.44 -8.05
C LEU A 78 15.08 18.05 -6.75
N ILE A 79 14.31 17.54 -5.79
CA ILE A 79 14.79 17.00 -4.53
C ILE A 79 14.69 15.48 -4.64
N PHE A 80 15.84 14.80 -4.73
CA PHE A 80 15.90 13.36 -4.75
C PHE A 80 16.06 12.83 -3.32
N ALA A 81 15.16 11.94 -2.90
CA ALA A 81 15.19 11.35 -1.56
C ALA A 81 15.10 9.82 -1.63
N PHE A 82 15.95 9.14 -0.87
CA PHE A 82 15.97 7.68 -0.76
C PHE A 82 15.87 7.30 0.72
N PHE A 83 14.75 6.70 1.11
CA PHE A 83 14.44 6.27 2.46
C PHE A 83 14.86 4.80 2.68
N ALA A 84 14.79 4.31 3.92
CA ALA A 84 15.41 3.02 4.28
C ALA A 84 14.55 2.17 5.23
N ASP A 85 13.28 2.52 5.40
CA ASP A 85 12.38 1.80 6.30
C ASP A 85 10.91 1.84 5.85
N GLU A 86 10.63 2.01 4.55
CA GLU A 86 9.24 2.03 4.05
C GLU A 86 8.51 0.73 4.39
N GLU A 87 9.18 -0.40 4.18
CA GLU A 87 8.64 -1.75 4.43
C GLU A 87 8.46 -2.04 5.93
N ALA A 88 8.97 -1.14 6.78
CA ALA A 88 8.82 -1.13 8.23
C ALA A 88 7.95 0.05 8.74
N GLY A 89 7.29 0.78 7.85
CA GLY A 89 6.32 1.84 8.13
C GLY A 89 6.84 3.28 8.08
N GLY A 90 8.06 3.52 7.57
CA GLY A 90 8.58 4.85 7.21
C GLY A 90 8.89 5.80 8.37
N LYS A 91 8.84 5.32 9.61
CA LYS A 91 8.94 6.13 10.84
C LYS A 91 10.32 6.79 11.00
N TYR A 92 11.39 6.06 10.69
CA TYR A 92 12.77 6.47 10.84
C TYR A 92 13.35 7.12 9.58
N GLY A 93 12.72 6.92 8.42
CA GLY A 93 13.04 7.55 7.15
C GLY A 93 12.19 8.79 6.90
N ALA A 94 11.08 8.63 6.18
CA ALA A 94 10.27 9.73 5.68
C ALA A 94 9.64 10.57 6.80
N SER A 95 8.99 9.94 7.79
CA SER A 95 8.36 10.67 8.90
C SER A 95 9.39 11.45 9.72
N TYR A 96 10.50 10.81 10.10
CA TYR A 96 11.57 11.48 10.82
C TYR A 96 12.13 12.69 10.04
N ALA A 97 12.35 12.54 8.73
CA ALA A 97 12.88 13.62 7.90
C ALA A 97 11.92 14.82 7.85
N VAL A 98 10.62 14.59 7.70
CA VAL A 98 9.62 15.68 7.72
C VAL A 98 9.53 16.33 9.10
N ASP A 99 9.49 15.55 10.17
CA ASP A 99 9.30 16.08 11.53
C ASP A 99 10.53 16.80 12.08
N ASN A 100 11.74 16.32 11.75
CA ASN A 100 12.98 16.78 12.38
C ASN A 100 13.87 17.57 11.42
N ARG A 101 13.74 17.36 10.12
CA ARG A 101 14.58 17.96 9.07
C ARG A 101 13.73 18.55 7.91
N PRO A 102 12.63 19.29 8.17
CA PRO A 102 11.73 19.78 7.12
C PRO A 102 12.42 20.67 6.10
N GLU A 103 13.54 21.31 6.46
CA GLU A 103 14.33 22.15 5.56
C GLU A 103 14.92 21.38 4.37
N LEU A 104 15.03 20.04 4.45
CA LEU A 104 15.44 19.20 3.33
C LEU A 104 14.45 19.28 2.15
N PHE A 105 13.18 19.60 2.43
CA PHE A 105 12.09 19.65 1.46
C PHE A 105 11.56 21.07 1.22
N GLU A 106 12.29 22.09 1.64
CA GLU A 106 11.85 23.48 1.55
C GLU A 106 11.47 23.89 0.11
N GLY A 107 10.30 24.50 -0.04
CA GLY A 107 9.78 24.95 -1.33
C GLY A 107 9.20 23.83 -2.22
N ALA A 108 9.19 22.58 -1.77
CA ALA A 108 8.51 21.51 -2.49
C ALA A 108 7.00 21.54 -2.26
N THR A 109 6.23 21.38 -3.34
CA THR A 109 4.76 21.35 -3.30
C THR A 109 4.18 20.01 -3.72
N GLU A 110 4.92 19.22 -4.51
CA GLU A 110 4.51 17.88 -4.91
C GLU A 110 5.64 16.87 -4.74
N ALA A 111 5.26 15.59 -4.75
CA ALA A 111 6.15 14.45 -4.73
C ALA A 111 5.76 13.44 -5.82
N ILE A 112 6.77 12.81 -6.41
CA ILE A 112 6.65 11.57 -7.18
C ILE A 112 7.26 10.47 -6.31
N SER A 113 6.40 9.52 -5.91
CA SER A 113 6.75 8.36 -5.10
C SER A 113 6.79 7.10 -5.95
N GLU A 114 7.07 5.99 -5.27
CA GLU A 114 6.93 4.63 -5.76
C GLU A 114 5.49 4.20 -6.04
N VAL A 115 5.39 3.04 -6.69
CA VAL A 115 4.16 2.30 -6.98
C VAL A 115 3.15 3.08 -7.83
N GLY A 116 2.28 2.35 -8.54
CA GLY A 116 1.23 2.93 -9.37
C GLY A 116 1.63 3.30 -10.81
N GLY A 117 2.92 3.29 -11.14
CA GLY A 117 3.47 3.59 -12.47
C GLY A 117 3.85 2.38 -13.33
N PHE A 118 3.15 1.25 -13.22
CA PHE A 118 3.42 0.09 -14.11
C PHE A 118 2.63 0.19 -15.41
N SER A 119 3.17 -0.42 -16.47
CA SER A 119 2.45 -0.49 -17.73
C SER A 119 1.41 -1.61 -17.70
N ALA A 120 0.19 -1.29 -18.09
CA ALA A 120 -0.91 -2.24 -18.28
C ALA A 120 -1.29 -2.33 -19.76
N THR A 121 -2.07 -3.34 -20.13
CA THR A 121 -2.74 -3.37 -21.43
C THR A 121 -4.24 -3.27 -21.18
N ILE A 122 -4.84 -2.15 -21.59
CA ILE A 122 -6.25 -1.84 -21.38
C ILE A 122 -6.85 -1.55 -22.76
N GLY A 123 -7.95 -2.22 -23.11
CA GLY A 123 -8.58 -2.07 -24.44
C GLY A 123 -7.61 -2.35 -25.60
N GLY A 124 -6.67 -3.28 -25.43
CA GLY A 124 -5.63 -3.61 -26.42
C GLY A 124 -4.52 -2.56 -26.58
N ARG A 125 -4.48 -1.52 -25.73
CA ARG A 125 -3.46 -0.46 -25.76
C ARG A 125 -2.56 -0.55 -24.56
N ARG A 126 -1.26 -0.30 -24.76
CA ARG A 126 -0.32 -0.13 -23.65
C ARG A 126 -0.64 1.19 -22.94
N THR A 127 -0.97 1.10 -21.67
CA THR A 127 -1.29 2.24 -20.79
C THR A 127 -0.28 2.34 -19.67
N TYR A 128 -0.06 3.55 -19.18
CA TYR A 128 0.77 3.84 -18.01
C TYR A 128 -0.14 4.48 -16.99
N LEU A 129 -0.30 3.82 -15.85
CA LEU A 129 -1.21 4.30 -14.82
C LEU A 129 -0.55 5.42 -14.03
N LEU A 130 -1.38 6.29 -13.45
CA LEU A 130 -0.95 7.29 -12.48
C LEU A 130 -1.72 7.05 -11.19
N GLN A 131 -1.00 6.69 -10.14
CA GLN A 131 -1.55 6.64 -8.79
C GLN A 131 -1.47 8.02 -8.15
N THR A 132 -2.59 8.47 -7.61
CA THR A 132 -2.72 9.80 -7.00
C THR A 132 -3.30 9.70 -5.59
N ALA A 133 -3.64 8.50 -5.14
CA ALA A 133 -4.08 8.22 -3.78
C ALA A 133 -3.84 6.75 -3.40
N GLU A 134 -3.79 6.51 -2.09
CA GLU A 134 -3.64 5.19 -1.50
C GLU A 134 -4.72 4.96 -0.45
N LYS A 135 -5.07 3.69 -0.23
CA LYS A 135 -5.97 3.33 0.86
C LYS A 135 -5.28 3.57 2.19
N GLY A 136 -6.04 4.09 3.16
CA GLY A 136 -5.60 4.17 4.54
C GLY A 136 -5.43 2.78 5.15
N LEU A 137 -4.62 2.71 6.21
CA LEU A 137 -4.37 1.51 6.99
C LEU A 137 -4.84 1.71 8.43
N SER A 138 -5.67 0.79 8.92
CA SER A 138 -6.07 0.73 10.32
C SER A 138 -6.09 -0.71 10.80
N TRP A 139 -5.20 -1.04 11.75
CA TRP A 139 -5.16 -2.36 12.37
C TRP A 139 -5.94 -2.34 13.67
N LEU A 140 -6.95 -3.21 13.76
CA LEU A 140 -7.77 -3.35 14.97
C LEU A 140 -7.39 -4.62 15.71
N ARG A 141 -7.29 -4.51 17.04
CA ARG A 141 -7.14 -5.64 17.96
C ARG A 141 -8.40 -5.77 18.79
N LEU A 142 -9.17 -6.82 18.55
CA LEU A 142 -10.39 -7.13 19.27
C LEU A 142 -10.08 -8.08 20.42
N VAL A 143 -10.43 -7.70 21.64
CA VAL A 143 -10.29 -8.55 22.82
C VAL A 143 -11.66 -8.79 23.42
N ALA A 144 -12.03 -10.06 23.56
CA ALA A 144 -13.21 -10.45 24.32
C ALA A 144 -12.77 -11.06 25.65
N HIS A 145 -13.47 -10.71 26.72
CA HIS A 145 -13.34 -11.35 28.02
C HIS A 145 -14.57 -12.21 28.31
N GLY A 146 -14.42 -13.17 29.20
CA GLY A 146 -15.48 -14.07 29.66
C GLY A 146 -15.07 -14.78 30.94
N ARG A 147 -15.94 -15.65 31.44
CA ARG A 147 -15.70 -16.40 32.67
C ARG A 147 -14.94 -17.70 32.38
N ALA A 148 -13.75 -17.84 32.95
CA ALA A 148 -13.01 -19.10 32.88
C ALA A 148 -13.77 -20.24 33.59
N GLY A 149 -13.56 -21.47 33.14
CA GLY A 149 -14.20 -22.63 33.74
C GLY A 149 -13.82 -23.96 33.13
N HIS A 150 -14.29 -25.06 33.72
CA HIS A 150 -14.15 -26.38 33.13
C HIS A 150 -15.11 -26.55 31.95
N GLY A 151 -14.67 -27.17 30.86
CA GLY A 151 -15.45 -27.34 29.63
C GLY A 151 -16.75 -28.14 29.78
N SER A 152 -16.92 -28.88 30.88
CA SER A 152 -18.15 -29.61 31.20
C SER A 152 -19.24 -28.75 31.86
N GLN A 153 -18.92 -27.51 32.24
CA GLN A 153 -19.85 -26.64 32.97
C GLN A 153 -20.65 -25.78 31.99
N ILE A 154 -21.89 -25.46 32.35
CA ILE A 154 -22.70 -24.49 31.61
C ILE A 154 -22.02 -23.12 31.72
N ASN A 155 -21.68 -22.53 30.57
CA ASN A 155 -21.05 -21.22 30.52
C ASN A 155 -21.73 -20.36 29.45
N THR A 156 -22.39 -19.30 29.90
CA THR A 156 -23.09 -18.32 29.06
C THR A 156 -22.24 -17.08 28.77
N ASP A 157 -21.01 -17.02 29.27
CA ASP A 157 -20.08 -15.89 29.17
C ASP A 157 -18.73 -16.35 28.60
N ASN A 158 -18.77 -16.94 27.40
CA ASN A 158 -17.61 -17.53 26.73
C ASN A 158 -16.93 -16.50 25.81
N ALA A 159 -15.67 -16.15 26.12
CA ALA A 159 -14.88 -15.19 25.35
C ALA A 159 -14.71 -15.61 23.88
N VAL A 160 -14.48 -16.91 23.62
CA VAL A 160 -14.26 -17.44 22.27
C VAL A 160 -15.53 -17.30 21.44
N THR A 161 -16.68 -17.74 21.96
CA THR A 161 -17.96 -17.65 21.23
C THR A 161 -18.33 -16.20 20.93
N ARG A 162 -18.16 -15.30 21.91
CA ARG A 162 -18.43 -13.86 21.74
C ARG A 162 -17.53 -13.26 20.65
N LEU A 163 -16.22 -13.51 20.71
CA LEU A 163 -15.27 -12.98 19.74
C LEU A 163 -15.52 -13.55 18.35
N ALA A 164 -15.71 -14.86 18.23
CA ALA A 164 -15.98 -15.52 16.96
C ALA A 164 -17.20 -14.92 16.26
N GLY A 165 -18.27 -14.64 17.02
CA GLY A 165 -19.44 -13.95 16.47
C GLY A 165 -19.15 -12.53 15.96
N ALA A 166 -18.29 -11.77 16.65
CA ALA A 166 -17.88 -10.44 16.18
C ALA A 166 -17.00 -10.53 14.92
N VAL A 167 -16.03 -11.45 14.90
CA VAL A 167 -15.15 -11.69 13.76
C VAL A 167 -15.93 -12.12 12.53
N SER A 168 -16.91 -13.02 12.68
CA SER A 168 -17.80 -13.45 11.57
C SER A 168 -18.53 -12.25 10.98
N ARG A 169 -19.21 -11.45 11.82
CA ARG A 169 -19.95 -10.27 11.36
C ARG A 169 -19.07 -9.27 10.62
N ILE A 170 -17.82 -9.10 11.03
CA ILE A 170 -16.86 -8.20 10.36
C ILE A 170 -16.39 -8.79 9.03
N GLY A 171 -16.02 -10.07 9.00
CA GLY A 171 -15.53 -10.73 7.79
C GLY A 171 -16.60 -10.97 6.73
N GLU A 172 -17.86 -11.07 7.13
CA GLU A 172 -19.02 -11.26 6.24
C GLU A 172 -19.67 -9.92 5.84
N TYR A 173 -19.18 -8.79 6.35
CA TYR A 173 -19.73 -7.49 6.02
C TYR A 173 -19.36 -7.08 4.59
N ASN A 174 -20.38 -6.94 3.74
CA ASN A 174 -20.22 -6.40 2.39
C ASN A 174 -20.19 -4.88 2.47
N TRP A 175 -19.02 -4.30 2.24
CA TRP A 175 -18.86 -2.86 2.13
C TRP A 175 -19.54 -2.35 0.86
N PRO A 176 -20.19 -1.17 0.88
CA PRO A 176 -20.72 -0.56 -0.32
C PRO A 176 -19.58 -0.05 -1.20
N ILE A 177 -19.81 -0.05 -2.52
CA ILE A 177 -18.95 0.65 -3.47
C ILE A 177 -19.10 2.15 -3.23
N GLU A 178 -17.97 2.83 -3.10
CA GLU A 178 -17.89 4.28 -2.98
C GLU A 178 -16.73 4.80 -3.84
N LEU A 179 -17.08 5.52 -4.91
CA LEU A 179 -16.10 6.07 -5.82
C LEU A 179 -15.59 7.41 -5.31
N THR A 180 -14.32 7.43 -4.89
CA THR A 180 -13.60 8.69 -4.65
C THR A 180 -13.42 9.48 -5.95
N PRO A 181 -13.14 10.80 -5.90
CA PRO A 181 -12.87 11.58 -7.10
C PRO A 181 -11.76 10.99 -7.98
N THR A 182 -10.70 10.45 -7.37
CA THR A 182 -9.61 9.82 -8.12
C THR A 182 -10.00 8.47 -8.73
N THR A 183 -10.77 7.65 -8.01
CA THR A 183 -11.23 6.36 -8.54
C THR A 183 -12.17 6.62 -9.72
N ARG A 184 -13.04 7.63 -9.62
CA ARG A 184 -13.92 8.03 -10.72
C ARG A 184 -13.12 8.48 -11.94
N GLN A 185 -12.16 9.38 -11.77
CA GLN A 185 -11.32 9.84 -12.88
C GLN A 185 -10.56 8.69 -13.55
N PHE A 186 -10.07 7.73 -12.76
CA PHE A 186 -9.44 6.53 -13.29
C PHE A 186 -10.42 5.71 -14.15
N LEU A 187 -11.62 5.41 -13.62
CA LEU A 187 -12.63 4.62 -14.33
C LEU A 187 -13.11 5.33 -15.60
N ASP A 188 -13.32 6.65 -15.56
CA ASP A 188 -13.68 7.45 -16.73
C ASP A 188 -12.63 7.33 -17.84
N GLY A 189 -11.33 7.35 -17.48
CA GLY A 189 -10.25 7.13 -18.44
C GLY A 189 -10.22 5.70 -19.02
N VAL A 190 -10.60 4.70 -18.24
CA VAL A 190 -10.75 3.31 -18.73
C VAL A 190 -11.95 3.21 -19.67
N THR A 191 -13.06 3.86 -19.35
CA THR A 191 -14.23 3.98 -20.23
C THR A 191 -13.85 4.63 -21.56
N GLU A 192 -13.10 5.73 -21.54
CA GLU A 192 -12.65 6.39 -22.78
C GLU A 192 -11.81 5.46 -23.67
N LEU A 193 -10.99 4.61 -23.06
CA LEU A 193 -10.11 3.68 -23.78
C LEU A 193 -10.84 2.45 -24.34
N THR A 194 -11.87 1.98 -23.63
CA THR A 194 -12.51 0.67 -23.90
C THR A 194 -13.92 0.80 -24.48
N GLY A 195 -14.58 1.94 -24.26
CA GLY A 195 -16.01 2.14 -24.52
C GLY A 195 -16.94 1.42 -23.54
N VAL A 196 -16.40 0.81 -22.48
CA VAL A 196 -17.17 0.10 -21.45
C VAL A 196 -17.43 1.05 -20.29
N GLU A 197 -18.69 1.33 -20.01
CA GLU A 197 -19.10 2.17 -18.87
C GLU A 197 -18.95 1.42 -17.54
N PHE A 198 -18.60 2.16 -16.48
CA PHE A 198 -18.64 1.64 -15.13
C PHE A 198 -20.09 1.51 -14.64
N ASP A 199 -20.43 0.31 -14.17
CA ASP A 199 -21.72 0.02 -13.55
C ASP A 199 -21.48 -0.41 -12.09
N PRO A 200 -22.00 0.32 -11.08
CA PRO A 200 -21.85 -0.08 -9.68
C PRO A 200 -22.57 -1.39 -9.34
N ASP A 201 -23.58 -1.79 -10.13
CA ASP A 201 -24.29 -3.06 -9.94
C ASP A 201 -23.55 -4.24 -10.62
N ASP A 202 -22.67 -3.96 -11.57
CA ASP A 202 -21.79 -4.93 -12.25
C ASP A 202 -20.38 -4.34 -12.51
N PRO A 203 -19.59 -4.09 -11.46
CA PRO A 203 -18.26 -3.46 -11.60
C PRO A 203 -17.30 -4.37 -12.38
N ASP A 204 -17.52 -5.68 -12.33
CA ASP A 204 -16.70 -6.69 -13.00
C ASP A 204 -16.68 -6.49 -14.52
N LYS A 205 -17.73 -5.90 -15.10
CA LYS A 205 -17.79 -5.61 -16.53
C LYS A 205 -16.63 -4.71 -16.98
N LEU A 206 -16.38 -3.60 -16.27
CA LEU A 206 -15.28 -2.70 -16.58
C LEU A 206 -13.94 -3.24 -16.05
N LEU A 207 -13.93 -3.85 -14.86
CA LEU A 207 -12.69 -4.35 -14.26
C LEU A 207 -12.01 -5.42 -15.12
N LYS A 208 -12.75 -6.23 -15.87
CA LYS A 208 -12.18 -7.23 -16.80
C LYS A 208 -11.29 -6.59 -17.88
N GLU A 209 -11.58 -5.37 -18.30
CA GLU A 209 -10.77 -4.64 -19.30
C GLU A 209 -9.39 -4.24 -18.78
N LEU A 210 -9.19 -4.28 -17.46
CA LEU A 210 -7.93 -3.91 -16.81
C LEU A 210 -6.90 -5.05 -16.82
N GLY A 211 -7.30 -6.28 -17.16
CA GLY A 211 -6.40 -7.43 -17.19
C GLY A 211 -5.71 -7.67 -15.84
N THR A 212 -4.38 -7.66 -15.82
CA THR A 212 -3.57 -7.99 -14.63
C THR A 212 -3.77 -7.03 -13.46
N VAL A 213 -4.28 -5.81 -13.71
CA VAL A 213 -4.39 -4.75 -12.70
C VAL A 213 -5.80 -4.67 -12.09
N ALA A 214 -6.74 -5.46 -12.63
CA ALA A 214 -8.14 -5.51 -12.20
C ALA A 214 -8.29 -5.75 -10.70
N ARG A 215 -7.49 -6.67 -10.14
CA ARG A 215 -7.54 -7.01 -8.71
C ARG A 215 -7.14 -5.84 -7.82
N PHE A 216 -6.11 -5.09 -8.20
CA PHE A 216 -5.66 -3.92 -7.44
C PHE A 216 -6.71 -2.82 -7.47
N VAL A 217 -7.24 -2.51 -8.66
CA VAL A 217 -8.27 -1.47 -8.83
C VAL A 217 -9.59 -1.85 -8.17
N GLY A 218 -10.02 -3.11 -8.26
CA GLY A 218 -11.23 -3.58 -7.59
C GLY A 218 -11.20 -3.35 -6.07
N ALA A 219 -10.01 -3.46 -5.46
CA ALA A 219 -9.83 -3.18 -4.04
C ALA A 219 -9.95 -1.69 -3.68
N THR A 220 -9.88 -0.76 -4.63
CA THR A 220 -10.02 0.69 -4.42
C THR A 220 -11.45 1.21 -4.61
N LEU A 221 -12.40 0.33 -4.94
CA LEU A 221 -13.81 0.68 -5.08
C LEU A 221 -14.55 0.80 -3.73
N GLN A 222 -13.98 0.24 -2.66
CA GLN A 222 -14.65 0.15 -1.36
C GLN A 222 -13.65 0.04 -0.21
N ASN A 223 -14.14 0.25 1.01
CA ASN A 223 -13.44 -0.16 2.22
C ASN A 223 -13.33 -1.69 2.29
N THR A 224 -12.32 -2.19 3.00
CA THR A 224 -12.16 -3.64 3.20
C THR A 224 -11.77 -3.93 4.65
N THR A 225 -12.34 -4.99 5.21
CA THR A 225 -12.02 -5.49 6.55
C THR A 225 -11.78 -6.99 6.49
N ASN A 226 -10.58 -7.42 6.87
CA ASN A 226 -10.19 -8.84 6.82
C ASN A 226 -9.72 -9.29 8.19
N PRO A 227 -10.39 -10.27 8.83
CA PRO A 227 -9.82 -10.95 9.98
C PRO A 227 -8.58 -11.74 9.57
N THR A 228 -7.45 -11.47 10.21
CA THR A 228 -6.15 -12.06 9.84
C THR A 228 -5.57 -12.97 10.92
N LEU A 229 -6.01 -12.82 12.16
CA LEU A 229 -5.59 -13.66 13.29
C LEU A 229 -6.75 -13.89 14.26
N LEU A 230 -6.86 -15.11 14.77
CA LEU A 230 -7.77 -15.47 15.85
C LEU A 230 -7.06 -16.39 16.86
N LYS A 231 -7.05 -16.00 18.13
CA LYS A 231 -6.42 -16.73 19.23
C LYS A 231 -7.38 -16.85 20.42
N GLY A 232 -7.50 -18.05 20.98
CA GLY A 232 -8.30 -18.28 22.19
C GLY A 232 -8.14 -19.70 22.71
N GLY A 233 -8.08 -19.85 24.03
CA GLY A 233 -7.91 -21.15 24.68
C GLY A 233 -6.49 -21.73 24.56
N TYR A 234 -6.22 -22.74 25.38
CA TYR A 234 -4.95 -23.49 25.37
C TYR A 234 -5.15 -24.99 25.63
N LYS A 235 -6.36 -25.42 26.01
CA LYS A 235 -6.69 -26.82 26.30
C LYS A 235 -8.18 -27.06 26.08
N HIS A 236 -8.55 -28.20 25.50
CA HIS A 236 -9.92 -28.52 25.07
C HIS A 236 -10.96 -28.56 26.22
N ASN A 237 -10.54 -28.87 27.45
CA ASN A 237 -11.44 -28.95 28.61
C ASN A 237 -11.40 -27.69 29.49
N VAL A 238 -10.83 -26.59 29.00
CA VAL A 238 -10.76 -25.31 29.70
C VAL A 238 -11.43 -24.23 28.87
N ILE A 239 -12.41 -23.57 29.46
CA ILE A 239 -13.01 -22.36 28.91
C ILE A 239 -12.09 -21.19 29.27
N PRO A 240 -11.54 -20.47 28.29
CA PRO A 240 -10.61 -19.37 28.55
C PRO A 240 -11.33 -18.11 29.06
N GLU A 241 -10.63 -17.30 29.84
CA GLU A 241 -11.10 -15.98 30.28
C GLU A 241 -11.05 -14.92 29.17
N SER A 242 -10.27 -15.13 28.12
CA SER A 242 -10.07 -14.17 27.04
C SER A 242 -9.82 -14.82 25.69
N ALA A 243 -10.12 -14.06 24.64
CA ALA A 243 -9.78 -14.37 23.26
C ALA A 243 -9.41 -13.07 22.53
N GLU A 244 -8.54 -13.17 21.53
CA GLU A 244 -8.04 -12.02 20.75
C GLU A 244 -8.14 -12.29 19.24
N ALA A 245 -8.48 -11.26 18.47
CA ALA A 245 -8.42 -11.27 17.01
C ALA A 245 -7.78 -10.00 16.47
N LEU A 246 -7.08 -10.11 15.34
CA LEU A 246 -6.55 -8.97 14.58
C LEU A 246 -7.34 -8.82 13.28
N ILE A 247 -7.68 -7.58 12.95
CA ILE A 247 -8.40 -7.21 11.73
C ILE A 247 -7.55 -6.20 10.95
N ASP A 248 -7.29 -6.49 9.68
CA ASP A 248 -6.72 -5.52 8.73
C ASP A 248 -7.87 -4.75 8.06
N CYS A 249 -7.96 -3.46 8.37
CA CYS A 249 -8.93 -2.55 7.77
C CYS A 249 -8.20 -1.61 6.81
N ARG A 250 -8.69 -1.53 5.57
CA ARG A 250 -8.23 -0.56 4.58
C ARG A 250 -9.35 0.39 4.23
N THR A 251 -9.15 1.67 4.49
CA THR A 251 -10.14 2.72 4.20
C THR A 251 -9.87 3.38 2.86
N LEU A 252 -10.91 3.87 2.20
CA LEU A 252 -10.75 4.71 1.02
C LEU A 252 -10.02 6.01 1.37
N PRO A 253 -9.32 6.63 0.41
CA PRO A 253 -8.66 7.93 0.60
C PRO A 253 -9.59 8.96 1.24
N GLY A 254 -9.12 9.66 2.27
CA GLY A 254 -9.87 10.71 2.97
C GLY A 254 -10.87 10.22 4.03
N GLN A 255 -11.09 8.90 4.17
CA GLN A 255 -12.03 8.35 5.17
C GLN A 255 -11.34 7.84 6.45
N GLY A 256 -10.01 7.72 6.44
CA GLY A 256 -9.24 7.31 7.60
C GLY A 256 -9.15 8.41 8.66
N THR A 257 -9.11 8.03 9.93
CA THR A 257 -8.66 8.94 11.00
C THR A 257 -7.17 9.20 10.81
N ALA A 258 -6.74 10.47 10.78
CA ALA A 258 -5.32 10.82 10.87
C ALA A 258 -4.69 10.03 12.03
N GLY A 259 -3.62 9.28 11.74
CA GLY A 259 -3.12 8.22 12.60
C GLY A 259 -2.97 8.62 14.07
N THR A 260 -3.93 8.21 14.90
CA THR A 260 -3.67 8.04 16.32
C THR A 260 -3.01 6.69 16.50
N GLY A 261 -1.70 6.63 16.21
CA GLY A 261 -0.86 5.57 16.75
C GLY A 261 -0.90 5.67 18.28
N GLY A 262 -1.79 4.91 18.91
CA GLY A 262 -1.89 4.93 20.38
C GLY A 262 -3.22 4.46 20.94
N ARG A 263 -3.21 3.21 21.41
CA ARG A 263 -4.10 2.61 22.42
C ARG A 263 -5.57 2.38 22.01
N ALA A 264 -5.82 1.13 21.61
CA ALA A 264 -6.98 0.36 22.05
C ALA A 264 -6.49 -0.93 22.75
#